data_AF-A0AA35TFI7-F1
#
_entry.id   AF-A0AA35TFI7-F1
#
_cell.length_a   1.000
_cell.length_b   1.000
_cell.length_c   1.000
_cell.angle_alpha   90.00
_cell.angle_beta   90.00
_cell.angle_gamma   90.00
#
_symmetry.space_group_name_H-M   'P 1'
#
loop_
_entity.id
_entity.type
_entity.pdbx_description
1 polymer ?
#
loop_
_entity_poly.entity_id
_entity_poly.type
_entity_poly.pdbx_seq_one_letter_code
_entity_poly.pdbx_strand_id
1 'polypeptide(L)'
;MANCLVLLYIGLFSNFGLSIVVFTVLIRLATMNLTLKQVKSTRAMSTLQPKMKELQAKYKGDRQKLSSETFKLYKEHGVNPIGCLGPLVIQFPIWIGLYWALIRVLPSSPENLVDLSKLLYGWLPVVHSAVPVDSTFLWLDLAVPDTLPIMPLLVGASMWVQQKMMTYPSQDPKQAQTQQMMLWMMPLLFVFLTFSFPSGLALYWLTSNLMGVGIQYVTTVEEAIELALKQLDVRREEAEIEVLSHGKAGIFGFGSEPARVRATLLEEGGLVQSAKAIVDQLLRAMGVSAISTISKPPADSPDTQLIEITGDDSGLLIGRRGETLRPEGRVMLDVEQYRQRRTQVLKGLALRVADRVAGSGRSFTLEPMSPAERRAIHVALTDHPRVMTQSEGEGDDRKLREFVHQEATVTTEFQDGAVHPMVAAAMTVLGVDYEIVPCDPNFADTTEFCQKYGYPMDTSANTIIVASTRGAKATAPASCSRRSVST
;
A
#
# COMPACT_ATOMS: atom_id res chain seq x y z
N MET A 1 33.50 -22.15 -10.16
CA MET A 1 33.20 -20.78 -10.64
C MET A 1 33.18 -20.73 -12.16
N ALA A 2 34.26 -21.12 -12.85
CA ALA A 2 34.33 -21.17 -14.32
C ALA A 2 33.13 -21.88 -14.98
N ASN A 3 32.79 -23.11 -14.55
CA ASN A 3 31.64 -23.84 -15.10
C ASN A 3 30.31 -23.09 -14.94
N CYS A 4 30.10 -22.42 -13.80
CA CYS A 4 28.88 -21.64 -13.57
C CYS A 4 28.82 -20.41 -14.48
N LEU A 5 29.95 -19.72 -14.68
CA LEU A 5 30.03 -18.58 -15.59
C LEU A 5 29.74 -18.98 -17.04
N VAL A 6 30.28 -20.12 -17.51
CA VAL A 6 30.02 -20.61 -18.87
C VAL A 6 28.58 -21.09 -19.03
N LEU A 7 27.98 -21.70 -18.01
CA LEU A 7 26.55 -22.05 -18.02
C LEU A 7 25.66 -20.80 -18.11
N LEU A 8 25.96 -19.77 -17.32
CA LEU A 8 25.24 -18.50 -17.38
C LEU A 8 25.44 -17.82 -18.74
N TYR A 9 26.62 -17.92 -19.33
CA TYR A 9 26.90 -17.39 -20.68
C TYR A 9 26.00 -18.02 -21.74
N ILE A 10 25.86 -19.34 -21.74
CA ILE A 10 24.97 -20.06 -22.66
C ILE A 10 23.50 -19.64 -22.43
N GLY A 11 23.09 -19.50 -21.17
CA GLY A 11 21.72 -19.12 -20.82
C GLY A 11 21.36 -17.65 -21.05
N LEU A 12 22.35 -16.75 -21.06
CA LEU A 12 22.17 -15.29 -21.13
C LEU A 12 22.61 -14.71 -22.48
N PHE A 13 22.10 -15.29 -23.57
CA PHE A 13 22.27 -14.79 -24.94
C PHE A 13 23.73 -14.59 -25.37
N SER A 14 24.63 -15.45 -24.90
CA SER A 14 26.06 -15.37 -25.25
C SER A 14 26.70 -14.04 -24.85
N ASN A 15 26.26 -13.43 -23.74
CA ASN A 15 26.85 -12.21 -23.18
C ASN A 15 27.61 -12.52 -21.88
N PHE A 16 28.94 -12.40 -21.91
CA PHE A 16 29.76 -12.75 -20.77
C PHE A 16 29.70 -11.71 -19.64
N GLY A 17 29.49 -10.44 -19.95
CA GLY A 17 29.31 -9.40 -18.94
C GLY A 17 28.06 -9.62 -18.10
N LEU A 18 26.92 -9.94 -18.72
CA LEU A 18 25.69 -10.32 -18.01
C LEU A 18 25.89 -11.57 -17.15
N SER A 19 26.71 -12.51 -17.61
CA SER A 19 27.05 -13.71 -16.85
C SER A 19 27.79 -13.38 -15.55
N ILE A 20 28.75 -12.44 -15.61
CA ILE A 20 29.45 -11.95 -14.42
C ILE A 20 28.47 -11.24 -13.47
N VAL A 21 27.59 -10.37 -14.00
CA VAL A 21 26.60 -9.63 -13.20
C VAL A 21 25.67 -10.59 -12.46
N VAL A 22 25.04 -11.52 -13.18
CA VAL A 22 24.10 -12.49 -12.61
C VAL A 22 24.80 -13.43 -11.62
N PHE A 23 26.01 -13.90 -11.95
CA PHE A 23 26.82 -14.70 -11.03
C PHE A 23 27.10 -13.97 -9.72
N THR A 24 27.42 -12.68 -9.81
CA THR A 24 27.66 -11.81 -8.64
C THR A 24 26.41 -11.70 -7.78
N VAL A 25 25.26 -11.45 -8.40
CA VAL A 25 23.96 -11.37 -7.71
C VAL A 25 23.66 -12.69 -7.01
N LEU A 26 23.83 -13.83 -7.68
CA LEU A 26 23.59 -15.16 -7.09
C LEU A 26 24.47 -15.43 -5.87
N ILE A 27 25.77 -15.13 -5.96
CA ILE A 27 26.68 -15.26 -4.81
C ILE A 27 26.26 -14.34 -3.67
N ARG A 28 25.89 -13.09 -3.98
CA ARG A 28 25.45 -12.12 -2.97
C ARG A 28 24.16 -12.55 -2.28
N LEU A 29 23.21 -13.12 -3.01
CA LEU A 29 21.99 -13.68 -2.44
C LEU A 29 22.28 -14.92 -1.58
N ALA A 30 23.14 -15.82 -2.05
CA ALA A 30 23.54 -17.01 -1.28
C ALA A 30 24.27 -16.65 0.03
N THR A 31 25.10 -15.59 0.00
CA THR A 31 25.83 -15.09 1.17
C THR A 31 25.05 -14.03 1.97
N MET A 32 23.81 -13.71 1.59
CA MET A 32 23.02 -12.63 2.19
C MET A 32 22.78 -12.84 3.67
N ASN A 33 22.33 -14.04 4.07
CA ASN A 33 22.07 -14.36 5.47
C ASN A 33 23.29 -14.18 6.38
N LEU A 34 24.48 -14.47 5.84
CA LEU A 34 25.74 -14.28 6.55
C LEU A 34 26.11 -12.79 6.62
N THR A 35 25.95 -12.06 5.52
CA THR A 35 26.19 -10.62 5.45
C THR A 35 25.29 -9.84 6.41
N LEU A 36 24.00 -10.21 6.51
CA LEU A 36 23.06 -9.61 7.45
C LEU A 36 23.51 -9.77 8.91
N LYS A 37 23.98 -10.96 9.29
CA LYS A 37 24.54 -11.21 10.64
C LYS A 37 25.77 -10.34 10.92
N GLN A 38 26.62 -10.11 9.92
CA GLN A 38 27.81 -9.26 10.04
C GLN A 38 27.46 -7.78 10.19
N VAL A 39 26.46 -7.30 9.45
CA VAL A 39 25.94 -5.93 9.59
C VAL A 39 25.36 -5.72 10.99
N LYS A 40 24.52 -6.64 11.49
CA LYS A 40 23.93 -6.56 12.85
C LYS A 40 25.01 -6.56 13.93
N SER A 41 26.04 -7.41 13.81
CA SER A 41 27.19 -7.42 14.73
C SER A 41 27.97 -6.09 14.73
N THR A 42 28.10 -5.44 13.58
CA THR A 42 28.81 -4.16 13.44
C THR A 42 28.00 -3.00 14.05
N ARG A 43 26.68 -3.00 13.86
CA ARG A 43 25.77 -2.03 14.50
C ARG A 43 25.73 -2.19 16.02
N ALA A 44 25.70 -3.42 16.52
CA ALA A 44 25.78 -3.70 17.96
C ALA A 44 27.04 -3.08 18.59
N MET A 45 28.20 -3.18 17.91
CA MET A 45 29.43 -2.52 18.36
C MET A 45 29.30 -0.98 18.40
N SER A 46 28.58 -0.38 17.45
CA SER A 46 28.29 1.06 17.45
C SER A 46 27.47 1.49 18.68
N THR A 47 26.53 0.67 19.16
CA THR A 47 25.74 0.99 20.37
C THR A 47 26.57 1.02 21.65
N LEU A 48 27.73 0.34 21.66
CA LEU A 48 28.64 0.27 22.81
C LEU A 48 29.65 1.43 22.85
N GLN A 49 29.70 2.29 21.84
CA GLN A 49 30.58 3.47 21.82
C GLN A 49 30.55 4.37 23.07
N PRO A 50 29.39 4.74 23.66
CA PRO A 50 29.39 5.56 24.86
C PRO A 50 30.10 4.86 26.03
N LYS A 51 29.85 3.56 26.22
CA LYS A 51 30.53 2.76 27.24
C LYS A 51 32.03 2.62 26.97
N MET A 52 32.41 2.50 25.69
CA MET A 52 33.81 2.54 25.28
C MET A 52 34.48 3.86 25.65
N LYS A 53 33.79 5.00 25.52
CA LYS A 53 34.30 6.31 25.91
C LYS A 53 34.51 6.43 27.42
N GLU A 54 33.58 5.93 28.23
CA GLU A 54 33.75 5.86 29.69
C GLU A 54 34.96 5.02 30.09
N LEU A 55 35.13 3.88 29.43
CA LEU A 55 36.26 2.98 29.66
C LEU A 55 37.59 3.63 29.27
N GLN A 56 37.63 4.30 28.11
CA GLN A 56 38.78 5.07 27.67
C GLN A 56 39.10 6.20 28.65
N ALA A 57 38.09 6.88 29.20
CA ALA A 57 38.27 7.91 30.21
C ALA A 57 38.83 7.36 31.53
N LYS A 58 38.35 6.17 31.95
CA LYS A 58 38.77 5.49 33.18
C LYS A 58 40.21 4.97 33.12
N TYR A 59 40.68 4.53 31.95
CA TYR A 59 42.01 3.96 31.73
C TYR A 59 42.92 4.83 30.85
N LYS A 60 42.77 6.16 30.90
CA LYS A 60 43.65 7.13 30.21
C LYS A 60 45.11 7.00 30.71
N GLY A 61 45.88 6.12 30.08
CA GLY A 61 47.30 5.89 30.41
C GLY A 61 47.71 4.42 30.36
N ASP A 62 46.77 3.49 30.50
CA ASP A 62 47.07 2.06 30.53
C ASP A 62 46.43 1.36 29.32
N ARG A 63 47.17 1.33 28.20
CA ARG A 63 46.70 0.71 26.94
C ARG A 63 46.40 -0.78 27.10
N GLN A 64 47.12 -1.48 27.97
CA GLN A 64 46.97 -2.91 28.13
C GLN A 64 45.68 -3.23 28.88
N LYS A 65 45.41 -2.51 29.98
CA LYS A 65 44.13 -2.62 30.71
C LYS A 65 42.96 -2.18 29.85
N LEU A 66 43.10 -1.07 29.12
CA LEU A 66 42.09 -0.58 28.20
C LEU A 66 41.74 -1.66 27.17
N SER A 67 42.71 -2.26 26.48
CA SER A 67 42.45 -3.35 25.53
C SER A 67 41.69 -4.53 26.18
N SER A 68 42.12 -4.96 27.38
CA SER A 68 41.47 -6.07 28.09
C SER A 68 40.03 -5.78 28.53
N GLU A 69 39.76 -4.57 29.03
CA GLU A 69 38.45 -4.15 29.50
C GLU A 69 37.52 -3.87 28.30
N THR A 70 38.04 -3.38 27.17
CA THR A 70 37.25 -3.27 25.93
C THR A 70 36.81 -4.64 25.42
N PHE A 71 37.68 -5.66 25.52
CA PHE A 71 37.32 -7.02 25.16
C PHE A 71 36.28 -7.63 26.11
N LYS A 72 36.41 -7.39 27.43
CA LYS A 72 35.40 -7.81 28.41
C LYS A 72 34.05 -7.15 28.13
N LEU A 73 34.03 -5.85 27.86
CA LEU A 73 32.81 -5.12 27.51
C LEU A 73 32.11 -5.74 26.30
N TYR A 74 32.85 -6.07 25.24
CA TYR A 74 32.29 -6.74 24.07
C TYR A 74 31.75 -8.13 24.41
N LYS A 75 32.46 -8.92 25.23
CA LYS A 75 32.02 -10.25 25.65
C LYS A 75 30.76 -10.22 26.50
N GLU A 76 30.65 -9.27 27.45
CA GLU A 76 29.48 -9.09 28.32
C GLU A 76 28.21 -8.73 27.52
N HIS A 77 28.38 -7.98 26.43
CA HIS A 77 27.27 -7.58 25.57
C HIS A 77 27.06 -8.54 24.38
N GLY A 78 27.76 -9.69 24.36
CA GLY A 78 27.62 -10.70 23.32
C GLY A 78 28.09 -10.28 21.92
N VAL A 79 28.92 -9.23 21.81
CA VAL A 79 29.43 -8.72 20.54
C VAL A 79 30.79 -9.35 20.24
N ASN A 80 30.94 -9.99 19.08
CA ASN A 80 32.22 -10.57 18.66
C ASN A 80 33.04 -9.54 17.85
N PRO A 81 34.23 -9.12 18.31
CA PRO A 81 35.07 -8.15 17.57
C PRO A 81 35.53 -8.65 16.19
N ILE A 82 35.53 -9.98 15.96
CA ILE A 82 35.84 -10.58 14.66
C ILE A 82 34.75 -10.28 13.61
N GLY A 83 33.55 -9.88 14.03
CA GLY A 83 32.45 -9.51 13.14
C GLY A 83 32.81 -8.38 12.16
N CYS A 84 33.74 -7.49 12.54
CA CYS A 84 34.29 -6.42 11.70
C CYS A 84 35.13 -6.93 10.52
N LEU A 85 35.86 -8.04 10.70
CA LEU A 85 36.76 -8.60 9.67
C LEU A 85 36.08 -9.69 8.83
N GLY A 86 34.95 -10.20 9.29
CA GLY A 86 34.18 -11.26 8.64
C GLY A 86 33.86 -11.04 7.16
N PRO A 87 33.43 -9.83 6.73
CA PRO A 87 33.13 -9.58 5.32
C PRO A 87 34.34 -9.79 4.41
N LEU A 88 35.52 -9.34 4.83
CA LEU A 88 36.76 -9.47 4.06
C LEU A 88 37.18 -10.94 3.91
N VAL A 89 37.11 -11.72 4.98
CA VAL A 89 37.53 -13.14 4.99
C VAL A 89 36.74 -13.97 3.98
N ILE A 90 35.46 -13.70 3.80
CA ILE A 90 34.62 -14.40 2.82
C ILE A 90 34.85 -13.83 1.42
N GLN A 91 35.06 -12.52 1.33
CA GLN A 91 35.18 -11.83 0.05
C GLN A 91 36.46 -12.20 -0.70
N PHE A 92 37.58 -12.38 0.00
CA PHE A 92 38.88 -12.68 -0.60
C PHE A 92 38.89 -14.02 -1.37
N PRO A 93 38.46 -15.17 -0.82
CA PRO A 93 38.39 -16.43 -1.56
C PRO A 93 37.50 -16.36 -2.80
N ILE A 94 36.36 -15.65 -2.71
CA ILE A 94 35.45 -15.45 -3.83
C ILE A 94 36.13 -14.65 -4.94
N TRP A 95 36.82 -13.57 -4.56
CA TRP A 95 37.55 -12.73 -5.49
C TRP A 95 38.69 -13.48 -6.20
N ILE A 96 39.51 -14.21 -5.43
CA ILE A 96 40.59 -15.06 -5.97
C ILE A 96 40.01 -16.10 -6.93
N GLY A 97 38.96 -16.81 -6.52
CA GLY A 97 38.31 -17.81 -7.35
C GLY A 97 37.74 -17.25 -8.65
N LEU A 98 37.17 -16.04 -8.61
CA LEU A 98 36.63 -15.38 -9.78
C LEU A 98 37.75 -14.89 -10.71
N TYR A 99 38.80 -14.28 -10.16
CA TYR A 99 39.98 -13.84 -10.92
C TYR A 99 40.58 -15.00 -11.73
N TRP A 100 40.83 -16.14 -11.08
CA TRP A 100 41.33 -17.33 -11.76
C TRP A 100 40.33 -17.91 -12.77
N ALA A 101 39.03 -17.82 -12.49
CA ALA A 101 38.01 -18.26 -13.45
C ALA A 101 37.99 -17.37 -14.70
N LEU A 102 38.11 -16.05 -14.54
CA LEU A 102 38.11 -15.10 -15.65
C LEU A 102 39.33 -15.31 -16.56
N ILE A 103 40.54 -15.39 -16.00
CA ILE A 103 41.78 -15.60 -16.79
C ILE A 103 41.77 -16.93 -17.55
N ARG A 104 41.06 -17.95 -17.04
CA ARG A 104 40.97 -19.26 -17.68
C ARG A 104 39.92 -19.34 -18.76
N VAL A 105 38.81 -18.59 -18.60
CA VAL A 105 37.65 -18.63 -19.52
C VAL A 105 37.79 -17.59 -20.63
N LEU A 106 38.32 -16.41 -20.32
CA LEU A 106 38.54 -15.36 -21.30
C LEU A 106 39.82 -15.63 -22.10
N PRO A 107 39.82 -15.37 -23.42
CA PRO A 107 40.94 -15.69 -24.30
C PRO A 107 42.08 -14.67 -24.16
N SER A 108 42.68 -14.57 -22.98
CA SER A 108 43.89 -13.75 -22.76
C SER A 108 45.17 -14.52 -23.09
N SER A 109 45.12 -15.86 -23.20
CA SER A 109 46.26 -16.71 -23.60
C SER A 109 45.77 -18.02 -24.25
N PRO A 110 46.22 -18.41 -25.47
CA PRO A 110 45.71 -19.57 -26.23
C PRO A 110 45.87 -20.92 -25.52
N GLU A 111 46.88 -21.04 -24.67
CA GLU A 111 47.24 -22.23 -23.89
C GLU A 111 46.23 -22.55 -22.77
N ASN A 112 45.49 -21.56 -22.27
CA ASN A 112 44.45 -21.76 -21.25
C ASN A 112 43.23 -22.51 -21.77
N LEU A 113 42.95 -22.46 -23.08
CA LEU A 113 41.81 -23.12 -23.71
C LEU A 113 41.94 -24.64 -23.71
N VAL A 114 43.19 -25.15 -23.81
CA VAL A 114 43.51 -26.59 -23.78
C VAL A 114 43.32 -27.16 -22.36
N ASP A 115 43.60 -26.38 -21.33
CA ASP A 115 43.37 -26.77 -19.94
C ASP A 115 41.93 -26.51 -19.46
N LEU A 116 41.21 -25.58 -20.10
CA LEU A 116 39.80 -25.32 -19.84
C LEU A 116 38.92 -26.52 -20.24
N SER A 117 39.24 -27.18 -21.36
CA SER A 117 38.59 -28.43 -21.80
C SER A 117 38.60 -29.53 -20.73
N LYS A 118 39.68 -29.62 -19.93
CA LYS A 118 39.83 -30.63 -18.86
C LYS A 118 39.05 -30.30 -17.57
N LEU A 119 38.67 -29.04 -17.37
CA LEU A 119 38.02 -28.53 -16.15
C LEU A 119 36.54 -28.25 -16.33
N LEU A 120 36.12 -28.01 -17.58
CA LEU A 120 34.72 -28.00 -17.94
C LEU A 120 34.16 -29.41 -17.78
N TYR A 121 32.92 -29.48 -17.29
CA TYR A 121 32.25 -30.74 -17.05
C TYR A 121 32.19 -31.58 -18.33
N GLY A 122 32.97 -32.67 -18.38
CA GLY A 122 32.97 -33.59 -19.53
C GLY A 122 31.62 -34.26 -19.81
N TRP A 123 30.65 -34.16 -18.89
CA TRP A 123 29.29 -34.66 -19.04
C TRP A 123 28.32 -33.66 -19.70
N LEU A 124 28.75 -32.43 -19.99
CA LEU A 124 27.91 -31.39 -20.59
C LEU A 124 28.46 -30.97 -21.97
N PRO A 125 28.02 -31.62 -23.07
CA PRO A 125 28.59 -31.40 -24.40
C PRO A 125 28.40 -29.98 -24.96
N VAL A 126 27.43 -29.21 -24.44
CA VAL A 126 27.11 -27.84 -24.89
C VAL A 126 28.18 -26.82 -24.48
N VAL A 127 29.02 -27.16 -23.50
CA VAL A 127 30.02 -26.24 -22.92
C VAL A 127 31.25 -26.07 -23.82
N HIS A 128 31.52 -27.04 -24.70
CA HIS A 128 32.65 -26.99 -25.64
C HIS A 128 32.35 -26.19 -26.92
N SER A 129 31.07 -26.07 -27.30
CA SER A 129 30.64 -25.28 -28.46
C SER A 129 30.55 -23.77 -28.19
N ALA A 130 30.63 -23.35 -26.92
CA ALA A 130 30.52 -21.94 -26.52
C ALA A 130 31.86 -21.17 -26.53
N VAL A 131 32.92 -21.76 -27.08
CA VAL A 131 34.27 -21.19 -27.16
C VAL A 131 34.58 -20.89 -28.63
N PRO A 132 35.03 -19.67 -29.00
CA PRO A 132 35.48 -18.56 -28.15
C PRO A 132 34.33 -17.75 -27.54
N VAL A 133 34.48 -17.42 -26.26
CA VAL A 133 33.52 -16.59 -25.52
C VAL A 133 33.72 -15.13 -25.92
N ASP A 134 32.64 -14.45 -26.28
CA ASP A 134 32.66 -13.01 -26.52
C ASP A 134 33.00 -12.28 -25.20
N SER A 135 34.13 -11.57 -25.19
CA SER A 135 34.61 -10.80 -24.05
C SER A 135 34.12 -9.36 -24.04
N THR A 136 33.36 -8.93 -25.05
CA THR A 136 32.88 -7.55 -25.15
C THR A 136 31.62 -7.35 -24.30
N PHE A 137 31.62 -6.25 -23.53
CA PHE A 137 30.45 -5.82 -22.76
C PHE A 137 30.42 -4.30 -22.64
N LEU A 138 29.39 -3.68 -23.22
CA LEU A 138 29.33 -2.22 -23.36
C LEU A 138 30.54 -1.70 -24.15
N TRP A 139 31.37 -0.82 -23.57
CA TRP A 139 32.63 -0.34 -24.15
C TRP A 139 33.86 -1.13 -23.65
N LEU A 140 33.65 -2.17 -22.85
CA LEU A 140 34.71 -2.91 -22.18
C LEU A 140 35.07 -4.18 -22.95
N ASP A 141 36.36 -4.49 -22.95
CA ASP A 141 36.85 -5.85 -23.16
C ASP A 141 37.19 -6.46 -21.81
N LEU A 142 36.40 -7.44 -21.38
CA LEU A 142 36.44 -8.05 -20.06
C LEU A 142 37.76 -8.77 -19.77
N ALA A 143 38.54 -9.11 -20.81
CA ALA A 143 39.80 -9.85 -20.70
C ALA A 143 41.01 -8.96 -20.37
N VAL A 144 40.92 -7.66 -20.64
CA VAL A 144 42.01 -6.70 -20.47
C VAL A 144 41.60 -5.56 -19.52
N PRO A 145 42.56 -4.82 -18.94
CA PRO A 145 42.24 -3.63 -18.16
C PRO A 145 41.44 -2.61 -18.99
N ASP A 146 40.54 -1.87 -18.33
CA ASP A 146 39.75 -0.83 -19.01
C ASP A 146 40.69 0.26 -19.55
N THR A 147 40.57 0.55 -20.84
CA THR A 147 41.33 1.62 -21.51
C THR A 147 40.83 3.00 -21.10
N LEU A 148 39.56 3.11 -20.69
CA LEU A 148 38.98 4.33 -20.18
C LEU A 148 39.04 4.33 -18.64
N PRO A 149 39.25 5.47 -17.98
CA PRO A 149 39.25 5.53 -16.51
C PRO A 149 37.85 5.39 -15.89
N ILE A 150 36.82 5.07 -16.69
CA ILE A 150 35.42 5.06 -16.25
C ILE A 150 35.18 3.95 -15.22
N MET A 151 35.56 2.71 -15.51
CA MET A 151 35.33 1.60 -14.58
C MET A 151 36.10 1.74 -13.26
N PRO A 152 37.40 2.07 -13.25
CA PRO A 152 38.13 2.35 -12.02
C PRO A 152 37.46 3.41 -11.15
N LEU A 153 37.02 4.52 -11.74
CA LEU A 153 36.34 5.59 -11.02
C LEU A 153 34.97 5.14 -10.46
N LEU A 154 34.20 4.36 -11.23
CA LEU A 154 32.93 3.80 -10.75
C LEU A 154 33.12 2.81 -9.61
N VAL A 155 34.15 1.95 -9.68
CA VAL A 155 34.50 1.04 -8.58
C VAL A 155 34.90 1.83 -7.35
N GLY A 156 35.78 2.83 -7.49
CA GLY A 156 36.17 3.71 -6.38
C GLY A 156 34.98 4.45 -5.75
N ALA A 157 34.14 5.06 -6.58
CA ALA A 157 32.95 5.79 -6.11
C ALA A 157 31.96 4.86 -5.41
N SER A 158 31.64 3.70 -6.00
CA SER A 158 30.74 2.73 -5.39
C SER A 158 31.29 2.16 -4.08
N MET A 159 32.59 1.88 -4.02
CA MET A 159 33.26 1.39 -2.82
C MET A 159 33.25 2.45 -1.71
N TRP A 160 33.50 3.72 -2.06
CA TRP A 160 33.40 4.83 -1.12
C TRP A 160 31.98 4.97 -0.56
N VAL A 161 30.94 4.91 -1.41
CA VAL A 161 29.54 4.96 -0.98
C VAL A 161 29.23 3.80 -0.04
N GLN A 162 29.58 2.58 -0.43
CA GLN A 162 29.34 1.38 0.37
C GLN A 162 30.04 1.46 1.73
N GLN A 163 31.31 1.88 1.74
CA GLN A 163 32.10 2.00 2.97
C GLN A 163 31.60 3.13 3.85
N LYS A 164 31.14 4.24 3.27
CA LYS A 164 30.52 5.35 4.00
C LYS A 164 29.25 4.91 4.73
N MET A 165 28.43 4.08 4.11
CA MET A 165 27.20 3.53 4.72
C MET A 165 27.47 2.54 5.86
N MET A 166 28.63 1.88 5.86
CA MET A 166 29.03 0.95 6.92
C MET A 166 29.86 1.60 8.03
N THR A 167 30.42 2.78 7.79
CA THR A 167 31.26 3.49 8.77
C THR A 167 30.39 4.28 9.74
N TYR A 168 30.55 4.00 11.03
CA TYR A 168 29.96 4.80 12.11
C TYR A 168 31.00 5.79 12.68
N PRO A 169 30.58 6.97 13.14
CA PRO A 169 31.50 7.95 13.73
C PRO A 169 32.04 7.42 15.07
N SER A 170 33.35 7.17 15.16
CA SER A 170 34.00 6.90 16.46
C SER A 170 34.28 8.19 17.22
N GLN A 171 34.07 8.16 18.55
CA GLN A 171 34.35 9.27 19.47
C GLN A 171 35.82 9.37 19.89
N ASP A 172 36.63 8.34 19.61
CA ASP A 172 38.07 8.34 19.90
C ASP A 172 38.84 8.95 18.72
N PRO A 173 39.62 10.03 18.91
CA PRO A 173 40.38 10.67 17.84
C PRO A 173 41.30 9.71 17.06
N LYS A 174 41.91 8.72 17.74
CA LYS A 174 42.81 7.75 17.08
C LYS A 174 42.06 6.72 16.25
N GLN A 175 40.93 6.23 16.75
CA GLN A 175 40.10 5.29 16.01
C GLN A 175 39.35 5.99 14.87
N ALA A 176 38.88 7.23 15.09
CA ALA A 176 38.27 8.06 14.06
C ALA A 176 39.24 8.33 12.90
N GLN A 177 40.51 8.64 13.20
CA GLN A 177 41.54 8.82 12.16
C GLN A 177 41.78 7.52 11.38
N THR A 178 41.82 6.37 12.05
CA THR A 178 42.02 5.06 11.40
C THR A 178 40.83 4.71 10.50
N GLN A 179 39.60 4.97 10.95
CA GLN A 179 38.38 4.78 10.15
C GLN A 179 38.34 5.72 8.94
N GLN A 180 38.72 7.00 9.11
CA GLN A 180 38.78 7.95 8.00
C GLN A 180 39.85 7.60 6.98
N MET A 181 41.02 7.14 7.44
CA MET A 181 42.05 6.64 6.54
C MET A 181 41.53 5.44 5.74
N MET A 182 40.88 4.48 6.40
CA MET A 182 40.27 3.33 5.71
C MET A 182 39.22 3.76 4.68
N LEU A 183 38.39 4.77 5.00
CA LEU A 183 37.31 5.27 4.15
C LEU A 183 37.79 5.89 2.83
N TRP A 184 38.96 6.54 2.83
CA TRP A 184 39.52 7.18 1.64
C TRP A 184 40.59 6.34 0.95
N MET A 185 41.46 5.70 1.74
CA MET A 185 42.60 4.96 1.23
C MET A 185 42.18 3.71 0.47
N MET A 186 41.21 2.93 0.98
CA MET A 186 40.79 1.68 0.34
C MET A 186 40.14 1.91 -1.02
N PRO A 187 39.15 2.82 -1.18
CA PRO A 187 38.61 3.11 -2.51
C PRO A 187 39.67 3.61 -3.50
N LEU A 188 40.59 4.47 -3.06
CA LEU A 188 41.65 5.01 -3.92
C LEU A 188 42.65 3.92 -4.33
N LEU A 189 43.03 3.04 -3.40
CA LEU A 189 43.85 1.86 -3.70
C LEU A 189 43.16 0.97 -4.73
N PHE A 190 41.86 0.72 -4.59
CA PHE A 190 41.09 -0.09 -5.53
C PHE A 190 40.96 0.55 -6.90
N VAL A 191 40.83 1.88 -6.99
CA VAL A 191 40.91 2.61 -8.27
C VAL A 191 42.24 2.29 -8.96
N PHE A 192 43.38 2.45 -8.27
CA PHE A 192 44.70 2.14 -8.82
C PHE A 192 44.82 0.66 -9.24
N LEU A 193 44.36 -0.24 -8.38
CA LEU A 193 44.41 -1.68 -8.59
C LEU A 193 43.57 -2.11 -9.80
N THR A 194 42.41 -1.49 -10.03
CA THR A 194 41.55 -1.78 -11.19
C THR A 194 42.15 -1.36 -12.52
N PHE A 195 43.12 -0.43 -12.54
CA PHE A 195 43.89 -0.16 -13.77
C PHE A 195 44.87 -1.30 -14.12
N SER A 196 45.22 -2.14 -13.15
CA SER A 196 46.16 -3.26 -13.35
C SER A 196 45.46 -4.59 -13.68
N PHE A 197 44.17 -4.71 -13.38
CA PHE A 197 43.43 -5.96 -13.51
C PHE A 197 42.43 -5.96 -14.67
N PRO A 198 42.05 -7.15 -15.19
CA PRO A 198 41.03 -7.26 -16.23
C PRO A 198 39.72 -6.57 -15.84
N SER A 199 39.09 -5.88 -16.80
CA SER A 199 37.88 -5.09 -16.56
C SER A 199 36.67 -5.95 -16.14
N GLY A 200 36.67 -7.26 -16.44
CA GLY A 200 35.69 -8.21 -15.89
C GLY A 200 35.70 -8.31 -14.35
N LEU A 201 36.88 -8.12 -13.74
CA LEU A 201 37.01 -8.05 -12.27
C LEU A 201 36.48 -6.72 -11.71
N ALA A 202 36.68 -5.62 -12.44
CA ALA A 202 36.10 -4.33 -12.11
C ALA A 202 34.57 -4.33 -12.20
N LEU A 203 34.01 -4.98 -13.24
CA LEU A 203 32.56 -5.18 -13.38
C LEU A 203 31.97 -5.97 -12.21
N TYR A 204 32.67 -7.03 -11.79
CA TYR A 204 32.31 -7.78 -10.59
C TYR A 204 32.30 -6.87 -9.36
N TRP A 205 33.37 -6.10 -9.10
CA TRP A 205 33.42 -5.21 -7.94
C TRP A 205 32.30 -4.19 -7.95
N LEU A 206 32.05 -3.52 -9.07
CA LEU A 206 30.98 -2.54 -9.20
C LEU A 206 29.63 -3.18 -8.86
N THR A 207 29.30 -4.31 -9.49
CA THR A 207 28.04 -5.03 -9.25
C THR A 207 27.92 -5.47 -7.79
N SER A 208 29.02 -5.96 -7.22
CA SER A 208 29.10 -6.45 -5.85
C SER A 208 28.91 -5.34 -4.81
N ASN A 209 29.48 -4.16 -5.08
CA ASN A 209 29.32 -2.97 -4.25
C ASN A 209 27.89 -2.44 -4.31
N LEU A 210 27.29 -2.39 -5.50
CA LEU A 210 25.89 -1.99 -5.70
C LEU A 210 24.92 -2.93 -4.97
N MET A 211 25.15 -4.24 -5.05
CA MET A 211 24.40 -5.22 -4.25
C MET A 211 24.59 -4.99 -2.76
N GLY A 212 25.81 -4.69 -2.31
CA GLY A 212 26.09 -4.36 -0.92
C GLY A 212 25.36 -3.12 -0.43
N VAL A 213 25.32 -2.05 -1.24
CA VAL A 213 24.55 -0.83 -0.98
C VAL A 213 23.05 -1.15 -0.89
N GLY A 214 22.52 -1.95 -1.83
CA GLY A 214 21.12 -2.39 -1.82
C GLY A 214 20.76 -3.21 -0.56
N ILE A 215 21.58 -4.19 -0.20
CA ILE A 215 21.39 -4.99 1.02
C ILE A 215 21.42 -4.08 2.26
N GLN A 216 22.38 -3.16 2.33
CA GLN A 216 22.51 -2.23 3.46
C GLN A 216 21.28 -1.33 3.58
N TYR A 217 20.76 -0.84 2.46
CA TYR A 217 19.57 0.02 2.39
C TYR A 217 18.30 -0.71 2.85
N VAL A 218 18.11 -1.97 2.45
CA VAL A 218 16.98 -2.77 2.94
C VAL A 218 17.14 -3.05 4.44
N THR A 219 18.36 -3.35 4.90
CA THR A 219 18.64 -3.71 6.30
C THR A 219 18.51 -2.52 7.27
N THR A 220 18.75 -1.27 6.85
CA THR A 220 18.52 -0.08 7.70
C THR A 220 17.03 0.10 8.02
N VAL A 221 16.17 -0.05 7.01
CA VAL A 221 14.72 0.10 7.15
C VAL A 221 14.14 -1.03 7.99
N GLU A 222 14.54 -2.27 7.68
CA GLU A 222 14.03 -3.45 8.36
C GLU A 222 14.38 -3.45 9.87
N GLU A 223 15.57 -2.98 10.25
CA GLU A 223 15.91 -2.80 11.67
C GLU A 223 15.06 -1.70 12.33
N ALA A 224 14.76 -0.60 11.63
CA ALA A 224 13.89 0.44 12.18
C ALA A 224 12.47 -0.10 12.42
N ILE A 225 11.99 -0.97 11.53
CA ILE A 225 10.72 -1.70 11.69
C ILE A 225 10.79 -2.65 12.89
N GLU A 226 11.84 -3.49 12.99
CA GLU A 226 12.03 -4.43 14.10
C GLU A 226 12.04 -3.69 15.46
N LEU A 227 12.72 -2.54 15.53
CA LEU A 227 12.75 -1.70 16.73
C LEU A 227 11.38 -1.08 17.05
N ALA A 228 10.65 -0.58 16.06
CA ALA A 228 9.33 0.00 16.26
C ALA A 228 8.30 -1.04 16.72
N LEU A 229 8.30 -2.23 16.11
CA LEU A 229 7.44 -3.36 16.51
C LEU A 229 7.76 -3.82 17.93
N LYS A 230 9.05 -3.91 18.29
CA LYS A 230 9.47 -4.28 19.64
C LYS A 230 9.08 -3.24 20.70
N GLN A 231 9.05 -1.95 20.34
CA GLN A 231 8.58 -0.89 21.24
C GLN A 231 7.06 -0.94 21.46
N LEU A 232 6.32 -1.37 20.45
CA LEU A 232 4.87 -1.54 20.51
C LEU A 232 4.45 -2.91 21.07
N ASP A 233 5.39 -3.85 21.24
CA ASP A 233 5.15 -5.24 21.66
C ASP A 233 4.12 -5.98 20.79
N VAL A 234 4.09 -5.65 19.49
CA VAL A 234 3.18 -6.24 18.50
C VAL A 234 3.94 -6.96 17.38
N ARG A 235 3.27 -7.92 16.76
CA ARG A 235 3.83 -8.62 15.58
C ARG A 235 3.75 -7.72 14.35
N ARG A 236 4.58 -7.99 13.33
CA ARG A 236 4.58 -7.22 12.06
C ARG A 236 3.20 -7.18 11.39
N GLU A 237 2.39 -8.21 11.60
CA GLU A 237 1.05 -8.36 11.03
C GLU A 237 -0.01 -7.49 11.75
N GLU A 238 0.30 -6.99 12.94
CA GLU A 238 -0.59 -6.21 13.81
C GLU A 238 -0.29 -4.71 13.76
N ALA A 239 0.64 -4.28 12.89
CA ALA A 239 1.03 -2.89 12.75
C ALA A 239 1.09 -2.47 11.27
N GLU A 240 0.52 -1.31 10.98
CA GLU A 240 0.74 -0.60 9.73
C GLU A 240 2.08 0.13 9.81
N ILE A 241 2.93 -0.06 8.80
CA ILE A 241 4.28 0.47 8.77
C ILE A 241 4.38 1.51 7.66
N GLU A 242 4.59 2.76 8.06
CA GLU A 242 4.85 3.88 7.15
C GLU A 242 6.35 4.24 7.22
N VAL A 243 7.07 4.14 6.10
CA VAL A 243 8.48 4.51 6.03
C VAL A 243 8.61 6.03 5.80
N LEU A 244 8.93 6.77 6.85
CA LEU A 244 9.08 8.23 6.81
C LEU A 244 10.42 8.66 6.16
N SER A 245 11.48 7.88 6.39
CA SER A 245 12.79 8.08 5.78
C SER A 245 13.57 6.78 5.75
N HIS A 246 14.24 6.49 4.63
CA HIS A 246 15.11 5.32 4.51
C HIS A 246 16.48 5.48 5.17
N GLY A 247 16.75 6.66 5.72
CA GLY A 247 18.05 7.05 6.24
C GLY A 247 18.99 7.51 5.13
N LYS A 248 19.83 8.49 5.44
CA LYS A 248 20.80 9.08 4.50
C LYS A 248 22.20 8.95 5.06
N ALA A 249 23.13 8.50 4.23
CA ALA A 249 24.56 8.56 4.56
C ALA A 249 25.01 10.03 4.46
N GLY A 250 25.35 10.63 5.59
CA GLY A 250 25.82 12.01 5.64
C GLY A 250 27.14 12.19 4.87
N ILE A 251 27.30 13.29 4.16
CA ILE A 251 28.54 13.59 3.43
C ILE A 251 29.58 14.10 4.45
N PHE A 252 30.80 13.59 4.41
CA PHE A 252 31.90 13.99 5.31
C PHE A 252 31.62 13.85 6.83
N GLY A 253 30.63 13.04 7.23
CA GLY A 253 30.32 12.83 8.66
C GLY A 253 29.35 13.86 9.23
N PHE A 254 28.81 14.75 8.39
CA PHE A 254 27.71 15.63 8.73
C PHE A 254 26.43 15.17 8.01
N GLY A 255 25.29 15.20 8.73
CA GLY A 255 23.97 14.95 8.15
C GLY A 255 23.60 13.49 7.91
N SER A 256 24.15 12.53 8.69
CA SER A 256 23.64 11.17 8.65
C SER A 256 22.27 11.10 9.34
N GLU A 257 21.24 10.77 8.58
CA GLU A 257 19.89 10.58 9.11
C GLU A 257 19.63 9.08 9.28
N PRO A 258 19.20 8.61 10.47
CA PRO A 258 18.76 7.23 10.63
C PRO A 258 17.48 6.99 9.84
N ALA A 259 17.24 5.73 9.47
CA ALA A 259 15.93 5.34 8.94
C ALA A 259 14.85 5.60 10.00
N ARG A 260 13.74 6.19 9.58
CA ARG A 260 12.60 6.50 10.43
C ARG A 260 11.37 5.81 9.86
N VAL A 261 10.68 5.09 10.72
CA VAL A 261 9.41 4.45 10.41
C VAL A 261 8.40 4.87 11.45
N ARG A 262 7.15 5.03 11.04
CA ARG A 262 6.01 5.13 11.93
C ARG A 262 5.31 3.77 11.88
N ALA A 263 5.19 3.14 13.04
CA ALA A 263 4.38 1.96 13.21
C ALA A 263 3.11 2.36 13.96
N THR A 264 1.95 2.12 13.37
CA THR A 264 0.64 2.31 13.99
C THR A 264 0.00 0.96 14.21
N LEU A 265 -0.54 0.73 15.40
CA LEU A 265 -1.27 -0.51 15.68
C LEU A 265 -2.45 -0.58 14.71
N LEU A 266 -2.56 -1.67 13.97
CA LEU A 266 -3.74 -1.92 13.15
C LEU A 266 -4.89 -2.06 14.14
N GLU A 267 -5.82 -1.10 14.16
CA GLU A 267 -7.05 -1.23 14.94
C GLU A 267 -7.64 -2.60 14.60
N GLU A 268 -7.62 -3.49 15.59
CA GLU A 268 -8.11 -4.84 15.43
C GLU A 268 -9.51 -4.75 14.83
N GLY A 269 -9.71 -5.39 13.68
CA GLY A 269 -11.04 -5.69 13.16
C GLY A 269 -11.78 -6.67 14.07
N GLY A 270 -11.76 -6.48 15.39
CA GLY A 270 -12.21 -7.43 16.40
C GLY A 270 -13.68 -7.77 16.28
N LEU A 271 -14.52 -6.85 15.78
CA LEU A 271 -15.94 -7.14 15.55
C LEU A 271 -16.18 -7.85 14.21
N VAL A 272 -15.44 -7.49 13.16
CA VAL A 272 -15.63 -8.03 11.79
C VAL A 272 -15.00 -9.41 11.64
N GLN A 273 -13.81 -9.63 12.21
CA GLN A 273 -13.15 -10.93 12.24
C GLN A 273 -13.90 -11.90 13.15
N SER A 274 -14.43 -11.44 14.29
CA SER A 274 -15.31 -12.26 15.13
C SER A 274 -16.62 -12.60 14.41
N ALA A 275 -17.24 -11.62 13.73
CA ALA A 275 -18.43 -11.88 12.92
C ALA A 275 -18.15 -12.88 11.78
N LYS A 276 -17.00 -12.77 11.10
CA LYS A 276 -16.56 -13.73 10.09
C LYS A 276 -16.40 -15.13 10.68
N ALA A 277 -15.74 -15.26 11.82
CA ALA A 277 -15.55 -16.55 12.48
C ALA A 277 -16.88 -17.21 12.88
N ILE A 278 -17.84 -16.42 13.39
CA ILE A 278 -19.20 -16.88 13.71
C ILE A 278 -19.93 -17.35 12.45
N VAL A 279 -19.83 -16.59 11.36
CA VAL A 279 -20.43 -16.97 10.07
C VAL A 279 -19.82 -18.26 9.54
N ASP A 280 -18.49 -18.41 9.55
CA ASP A 280 -17.81 -19.64 9.13
C ASP A 280 -18.22 -20.85 10.00
N GLN A 281 -18.43 -20.64 11.30
CA GLN A 281 -18.91 -21.69 12.20
C GLN A 281 -20.36 -22.08 11.89
N LEU A 282 -21.24 -21.11 11.61
CA LEU A 282 -22.63 -21.36 11.20
C LEU A 282 -22.70 -22.12 9.88
N LEU A 283 -21.92 -21.72 8.87
CA LEU A 283 -21.87 -22.40 7.57
C LEU A 283 -21.47 -23.88 7.71
N ARG A 284 -20.45 -24.16 8.55
CA ARG A 284 -20.03 -25.53 8.86
C ARG A 284 -21.11 -26.33 9.60
N ALA A 285 -21.77 -25.72 10.60
CA ALA A 285 -22.83 -26.38 11.36
C ALA A 285 -24.06 -26.71 10.48
N MET A 286 -24.33 -25.87 9.48
CA MET A 286 -25.41 -26.09 8.51
C MET A 286 -25.04 -27.09 7.40
N GLY A 287 -23.77 -27.52 7.32
CA GLY A 287 -23.29 -28.42 6.26
C GLY A 287 -23.26 -27.76 4.87
N VAL A 288 -23.20 -26.43 4.80
CA VAL A 288 -23.21 -25.66 3.55
C VAL A 288 -21.77 -25.50 3.05
N SER A 289 -21.49 -25.92 1.81
CA SER A 289 -20.20 -25.67 1.16
C SER A 289 -20.11 -24.22 0.66
N ALA A 290 -19.69 -23.30 1.53
CA ALA A 290 -19.50 -21.90 1.20
C ALA A 290 -18.33 -21.25 1.97
N ILE A 291 -17.75 -20.20 1.39
CA ILE A 291 -16.61 -19.44 1.90
C ILE A 291 -17.04 -18.00 2.16
N SER A 292 -16.72 -17.46 3.34
CA SER A 292 -16.94 -16.05 3.67
C SER A 292 -15.66 -15.21 3.47
N THR A 293 -15.79 -14.02 2.88
CA THR A 293 -14.70 -13.07 2.62
C THR A 293 -15.11 -11.68 3.09
N ILE A 294 -14.17 -10.89 3.63
CA ILE A 294 -14.44 -9.50 4.03
C ILE A 294 -14.22 -8.59 2.82
N SER A 295 -15.23 -7.83 2.45
CA SER A 295 -15.24 -6.94 1.29
C SER A 295 -15.47 -5.48 1.73
N LYS A 296 -15.10 -4.52 0.86
CA LYS A 296 -15.36 -3.10 1.13
C LYS A 296 -16.87 -2.81 1.16
N PRO A 297 -17.36 -1.95 2.05
CA PRO A 297 -18.78 -1.61 2.09
C PRO A 297 -19.27 -0.88 0.84
N PRO A 298 -20.59 -0.99 0.53
CA PRO A 298 -21.21 -0.22 -0.55
C PRO A 298 -21.17 1.29 -0.26
N ALA A 299 -21.13 2.10 -1.33
CA ALA A 299 -21.13 3.57 -1.23
C ALA A 299 -22.35 4.14 -0.48
N ASP A 300 -23.48 3.43 -0.51
CA ASP A 300 -24.72 3.82 0.19
C ASP A 300 -24.66 3.59 1.71
N SER A 301 -23.65 2.90 2.23
CA SER A 301 -23.52 2.57 3.66
C SER A 301 -22.05 2.43 4.07
N PRO A 302 -21.25 3.51 4.03
CA PRO A 302 -19.81 3.49 4.28
C PRO A 302 -19.44 3.06 5.70
N ASP A 303 -20.37 3.25 6.64
CA ASP A 303 -20.24 2.92 8.07
C ASP A 303 -20.46 1.44 8.38
N THR A 304 -20.75 0.61 7.37
CA THR A 304 -20.99 -0.84 7.52
C THR A 304 -19.78 -1.65 7.08
N GLN A 305 -19.71 -2.90 7.51
CA GLN A 305 -18.66 -3.84 7.12
C GLN A 305 -19.32 -4.99 6.35
N LEU A 306 -18.81 -5.34 5.17
CA LEU A 306 -19.43 -6.33 4.27
C LEU A 306 -18.71 -7.67 4.34
N ILE A 307 -19.48 -8.74 4.58
CA ILE A 307 -19.03 -10.14 4.50
C ILE A 307 -19.73 -10.77 3.29
N GLU A 308 -18.95 -11.18 2.30
CA GLU A 308 -19.39 -11.82 1.07
C GLU A 308 -19.28 -13.34 1.18
N ILE A 309 -20.37 -14.06 0.91
CA ILE A 309 -20.41 -15.52 0.94
C ILE A 309 -20.52 -16.04 -0.50
N THR A 310 -19.66 -16.99 -0.87
CA THR A 310 -19.61 -17.64 -2.19
C THR A 310 -19.48 -19.15 -2.05
N GLY A 311 -20.16 -19.92 -2.89
CA GLY A 311 -20.06 -21.38 -2.87
C GLY A 311 -21.25 -22.09 -3.52
N ASP A 312 -21.07 -23.37 -3.83
CA ASP A 312 -22.03 -24.18 -4.60
C ASP A 312 -23.40 -24.30 -3.88
N ASP A 313 -23.38 -24.35 -2.54
CA ASP A 313 -24.59 -24.43 -1.70
C ASP A 313 -25.02 -23.07 -1.12
N SER A 314 -24.36 -21.98 -1.50
CA SER A 314 -24.58 -20.65 -0.91
C SER A 314 -26.01 -20.14 -1.08
N GLY A 315 -26.73 -20.63 -2.10
CA GLY A 315 -28.15 -20.34 -2.34
C GLY A 315 -29.10 -20.80 -1.23
N LEU A 316 -28.69 -21.75 -0.38
CA LEU A 316 -29.46 -22.18 0.80
C LEU A 316 -29.55 -21.09 1.89
N LEU A 317 -28.68 -20.09 1.83
CA LEU A 317 -28.62 -18.96 2.77
C LEU A 317 -29.56 -17.81 2.39
N ILE A 318 -30.31 -17.98 1.29
CA ILE A 318 -31.26 -17.00 0.78
C ILE A 318 -32.67 -17.44 1.17
N GLY A 319 -33.31 -16.68 2.05
CA GLY A 319 -34.69 -16.93 2.50
C GLY A 319 -35.72 -16.72 1.38
N ARG A 320 -36.97 -17.16 1.63
CA ARG A 320 -38.09 -17.15 0.66
C ARG A 320 -38.43 -15.76 0.08
N ARG A 321 -37.99 -14.67 0.70
CA ARG A 321 -38.23 -13.29 0.25
C ARG A 321 -36.95 -12.53 -0.16
N GLY A 322 -35.82 -13.24 -0.29
CA GLY A 322 -34.52 -12.62 -0.51
C GLY A 322 -33.84 -12.10 0.76
N GLU A 323 -34.36 -12.50 1.92
CA GLU A 323 -33.75 -12.22 3.22
C GLU A 323 -32.47 -13.05 3.37
N THR A 324 -31.37 -12.38 3.67
CA THR A 324 -30.13 -13.02 4.13
C THR A 324 -30.06 -12.94 5.66
N LEU A 325 -29.22 -13.80 6.25
CA LEU A 325 -28.90 -13.71 7.69
C LEU A 325 -28.50 -12.27 8.05
N ARG A 326 -29.12 -11.72 9.10
CA ARG A 326 -28.83 -10.38 9.61
C ARG A 326 -28.18 -10.51 10.99
N PRO A 327 -26.86 -10.34 11.10
CA PRO A 327 -26.23 -10.25 12.40
C PRO A 327 -26.59 -8.90 13.03
N GLU A 328 -26.73 -8.84 14.35
CA GLU A 328 -26.88 -7.57 15.06
C GLU A 328 -25.59 -6.75 14.94
N GLY A 329 -25.71 -5.44 14.65
CA GLY A 329 -24.59 -4.51 14.52
C GLY A 329 -24.35 -3.97 13.10
N ARG A 330 -23.21 -3.28 12.89
CA ARG A 330 -22.81 -2.66 11.61
C ARG A 330 -22.21 -3.66 10.61
N VAL A 331 -22.61 -4.94 10.65
CA VAL A 331 -22.08 -6.00 9.78
C VAL A 331 -23.16 -6.46 8.80
N MET A 332 -22.79 -6.54 7.53
CA MET A 332 -23.68 -6.82 6.42
C MET A 332 -23.26 -8.11 5.72
N LEU A 333 -24.18 -9.07 5.58
CA LEU A 333 -23.96 -10.31 4.85
C LEU A 333 -24.55 -10.23 3.44
N ASP A 334 -23.75 -10.49 2.42
CA ASP A 334 -24.20 -10.62 1.03
C ASP A 334 -23.76 -11.97 0.45
N VAL A 335 -24.67 -12.62 -0.27
CA VAL A 335 -24.45 -13.96 -0.82
C VAL A 335 -24.37 -13.82 -2.33
N GLU A 336 -23.19 -14.04 -2.90
CA GLU A 336 -22.93 -13.91 -4.34
C GLU A 336 -23.58 -12.66 -4.99
N GLN A 337 -23.43 -11.50 -4.38
CA GLN A 337 -24.01 -10.23 -4.87
C GLN A 337 -25.53 -10.31 -5.10
N TYR A 338 -26.25 -11.13 -4.34
CA TYR A 338 -27.68 -11.37 -4.50
C TYR A 338 -28.47 -10.07 -4.50
N ARG A 339 -28.12 -9.10 -3.62
CA ARG A 339 -28.85 -7.82 -3.55
C ARG A 339 -28.79 -7.04 -4.86
N GLN A 340 -27.63 -6.99 -5.51
CA GLN A 340 -27.47 -6.30 -6.78
C GLN A 340 -28.28 -7.02 -7.87
N ARG A 341 -28.17 -8.36 -7.96
CA ARG A 341 -28.95 -9.17 -8.91
C ARG A 341 -30.46 -9.02 -8.70
N ARG A 342 -30.93 -9.11 -7.45
CA ARG A 342 -32.34 -8.94 -7.04
C ARG A 342 -32.87 -7.55 -7.41
N THR A 343 -32.10 -6.50 -7.14
CA THR A 343 -32.49 -5.13 -7.47
C THR A 343 -32.64 -4.95 -8.99
N GLN A 344 -31.75 -5.50 -9.80
CA GLN A 344 -31.85 -5.45 -11.26
C GLN A 344 -33.09 -6.21 -11.77
N VAL A 345 -33.36 -7.40 -11.23
CA VAL A 345 -34.56 -8.19 -11.57
C VAL A 345 -35.83 -7.43 -11.19
N LEU A 346 -35.89 -6.82 -10.00
CA LEU A 346 -37.03 -6.04 -9.55
C LEU A 346 -37.27 -4.80 -10.41
N LYS A 347 -36.22 -4.06 -10.79
CA LYS A 347 -36.33 -2.94 -11.74
C LYS A 347 -36.90 -3.39 -13.09
N GLY A 348 -36.40 -4.50 -13.64
CA GLY A 348 -36.90 -5.05 -14.89
C GLY A 348 -38.33 -5.61 -14.79
N LEU A 349 -38.74 -6.11 -13.62
CA LEU A 349 -40.15 -6.47 -13.36
C LEU A 349 -41.02 -5.22 -13.30
N ALA A 350 -40.61 -4.20 -12.54
CA ALA A 350 -41.34 -2.96 -12.37
C ALA A 350 -41.58 -2.24 -13.70
N LEU A 351 -40.58 -2.14 -14.58
CA LEU A 351 -40.77 -1.56 -15.92
C LEU A 351 -41.84 -2.31 -16.75
N ARG A 352 -41.81 -3.65 -16.73
CA ARG A 352 -42.80 -4.47 -17.45
C ARG A 352 -44.21 -4.37 -16.86
N VAL A 353 -44.30 -4.25 -15.53
CA VAL A 353 -45.58 -4.03 -14.85
C VAL A 353 -46.10 -2.63 -15.17
N ALA A 354 -45.25 -1.61 -15.15
CA ALA A 354 -45.60 -0.24 -15.49
C ALA A 354 -46.15 -0.14 -16.93
N ASP A 355 -45.53 -0.78 -17.92
CA ASP A 355 -46.06 -0.84 -19.30
C ASP A 355 -47.45 -1.49 -19.37
N ARG A 356 -47.65 -2.57 -18.60
CA ARG A 356 -48.94 -3.26 -18.52
C ARG A 356 -50.01 -2.43 -17.82
N VAL A 357 -49.65 -1.74 -16.73
CA VAL A 357 -50.52 -0.82 -15.99
C VAL A 357 -50.91 0.34 -16.91
N ALA A 358 -49.95 0.92 -17.62
CA ALA A 358 -50.19 2.00 -18.60
C ALA A 358 -51.08 1.58 -19.78
N GLY A 359 -51.01 0.31 -20.22
CA GLY A 359 -51.87 -0.23 -21.29
C GLY A 359 -53.26 -0.67 -20.82
N SER A 360 -53.39 -1.14 -19.58
CA SER A 360 -54.63 -1.74 -19.05
C SER A 360 -55.47 -0.80 -18.19
N GLY A 361 -54.90 0.29 -17.67
CA GLY A 361 -55.58 1.22 -16.76
C GLY A 361 -55.80 0.68 -15.33
N ARG A 362 -55.36 -0.56 -15.02
CA ARG A 362 -55.58 -1.20 -13.72
C ARG A 362 -54.35 -1.07 -12.83
N SER A 363 -54.54 -0.70 -11.56
CA SER A 363 -53.45 -0.66 -10.58
C SER A 363 -52.91 -2.05 -10.28
N PHE A 364 -51.60 -2.16 -10.04
CA PHE A 364 -50.93 -3.41 -9.68
C PHE A 364 -50.17 -3.26 -8.36
N THR A 365 -50.23 -4.26 -7.48
CA THR A 365 -49.53 -4.25 -6.19
C THR A 365 -48.44 -5.31 -6.20
N LEU A 366 -47.19 -4.89 -6.02
CA LEU A 366 -46.03 -5.77 -5.91
C LEU A 366 -46.01 -6.48 -4.53
N GLU A 367 -45.22 -7.54 -4.46
CA GLU A 367 -44.97 -8.26 -3.20
C GLU A 367 -44.28 -7.36 -2.15
N PRO A 368 -44.42 -7.65 -0.85
CA PRO A 368 -43.69 -6.94 0.20
C PRO A 368 -42.19 -6.99 -0.04
N MET A 369 -41.52 -5.87 0.19
CA MET A 369 -40.07 -5.77 -0.03
C MET A 369 -39.43 -4.72 0.88
N SER A 370 -38.10 -4.80 1.03
CA SER A 370 -37.35 -3.94 1.93
C SER A 370 -37.41 -2.45 1.52
N PRO A 371 -37.17 -1.50 2.44
CA PRO A 371 -37.14 -0.07 2.11
C PRO A 371 -36.17 0.29 0.98
N ALA A 372 -35.02 -0.39 0.90
CA ALA A 372 -34.01 -0.19 -0.13
C ALA A 372 -34.52 -0.62 -1.52
N GLU A 373 -35.19 -1.78 -1.60
CA GLU A 373 -35.79 -2.28 -2.84
C GLU A 373 -36.93 -1.36 -3.32
N ARG A 374 -37.81 -0.92 -2.40
CA ARG A 374 -38.90 0.02 -2.72
C ARG A 374 -38.35 1.34 -3.27
N ARG A 375 -37.29 1.88 -2.65
CA ARG A 375 -36.60 3.07 -3.14
C ARG A 375 -36.02 2.84 -4.53
N ALA A 376 -35.35 1.71 -4.76
CA ALA A 376 -34.75 1.40 -6.05
C ALA A 376 -35.77 1.29 -7.19
N ILE A 377 -36.96 0.75 -6.92
CA ILE A 377 -38.09 0.72 -7.86
C ILE A 377 -38.68 2.12 -8.08
N HIS A 378 -38.93 2.87 -7.00
CA HIS A 378 -39.42 4.24 -7.09
C HIS A 378 -38.51 5.11 -7.95
N VAL A 379 -37.20 5.06 -7.73
CA VAL A 379 -36.21 5.81 -8.51
C VAL A 379 -36.22 5.37 -9.97
N ALA A 380 -36.31 4.06 -10.25
CA ALA A 380 -36.33 3.55 -11.61
C ALA A 380 -37.58 3.94 -12.40
N LEU A 381 -38.71 4.17 -11.72
CA LEU A 381 -39.98 4.55 -12.34
C LEU A 381 -40.31 6.06 -12.23
N THR A 382 -39.43 6.87 -11.64
CA THR A 382 -39.67 8.32 -11.44
C THR A 382 -39.86 9.05 -12.78
N ASP A 383 -39.12 8.64 -13.82
CA ASP A 383 -39.19 9.27 -15.16
C ASP A 383 -40.19 8.58 -16.10
N HIS A 384 -41.00 7.62 -15.61
CA HIS A 384 -41.93 6.89 -16.46
C HIS A 384 -43.17 7.75 -16.80
N PRO A 385 -43.53 7.91 -18.10
CA PRO A 385 -44.45 8.97 -18.53
C PRO A 385 -45.92 8.80 -18.12
N ARG A 386 -46.34 7.59 -17.71
CA ARG A 386 -47.78 7.26 -17.50
C ARG A 386 -48.10 6.52 -16.21
N VAL A 387 -47.14 6.28 -15.33
CA VAL A 387 -47.33 5.47 -14.12
C VAL A 387 -46.68 6.15 -12.93
N MET A 388 -47.36 6.13 -11.78
CA MET A 388 -46.79 6.54 -10.50
C MET A 388 -46.73 5.37 -9.54
N THR A 389 -45.75 5.43 -8.65
CA THR A 389 -45.52 4.44 -7.59
C THR A 389 -45.87 5.02 -6.23
N GLN A 390 -46.46 4.23 -5.34
CA GLN A 390 -46.69 4.58 -3.94
C GLN A 390 -46.42 3.37 -3.04
N SER A 391 -45.86 3.60 -1.86
CA SER A 391 -45.62 2.55 -0.87
C SER A 391 -46.74 2.50 0.18
N GLU A 392 -47.53 1.42 0.23
CA GLU A 392 -48.65 1.20 1.15
C GLU A 392 -48.34 0.08 2.18
N GLY A 393 -48.77 0.24 3.44
CA GLY A 393 -48.60 -0.74 4.54
C GLY A 393 -47.61 -0.31 5.65
N GLU A 394 -47.47 -1.14 6.69
CA GLU A 394 -46.58 -0.92 7.85
C GLU A 394 -45.51 -2.01 7.97
N GLY A 395 -44.32 -1.64 8.46
CA GLY A 395 -43.22 -2.58 8.74
C GLY A 395 -42.74 -3.38 7.52
N ASP A 396 -42.51 -4.68 7.74
CA ASP A 396 -41.97 -5.63 6.75
C ASP A 396 -43.02 -6.11 5.73
N ASP A 397 -44.31 -5.85 5.98
CA ASP A 397 -45.41 -6.16 5.05
C ASP A 397 -45.72 -5.00 4.09
N ARG A 398 -44.92 -3.94 4.11
CA ARG A 398 -45.11 -2.77 3.26
C ARG A 398 -44.82 -3.10 1.79
N LYS A 399 -45.79 -2.81 0.92
CA LYS A 399 -45.80 -3.13 -0.51
C LYS A 399 -45.71 -1.87 -1.37
N LEU A 400 -45.37 -2.05 -2.64
CA LEU A 400 -45.34 -0.98 -3.63
C LEU A 400 -46.51 -1.16 -4.60
N ARG A 401 -47.31 -0.11 -4.77
CA ARG A 401 -48.48 -0.08 -5.65
C ARG A 401 -48.22 0.88 -6.81
N GLU A 402 -48.43 0.38 -8.02
CA GLU A 402 -48.31 1.11 -9.29
C GLU A 402 -49.70 1.46 -9.81
N PHE A 403 -49.90 2.70 -10.25
CA PHE A 403 -51.17 3.18 -10.82
C PHE A 403 -50.95 4.15 -11.98
N VAL A 404 -51.91 4.21 -12.90
CA VAL A 404 -51.83 5.07 -14.08
C VAL A 404 -52.03 6.53 -13.70
N HIS A 405 -51.22 7.40 -14.31
CA HIS A 405 -51.40 8.84 -14.25
C HIS A 405 -52.73 9.20 -14.94
N GLN A 406 -53.77 9.50 -14.17
CA GLN A 406 -54.93 10.20 -14.71
C GLN A 406 -54.56 11.68 -14.75
N GLU A 407 -54.42 12.25 -15.94
CA GLU A 407 -54.40 13.71 -16.11
C GLU A 407 -55.76 14.24 -15.63
N ALA A 408 -55.83 14.60 -14.35
CA ALA A 408 -56.82 15.55 -13.90
C ALA A 408 -56.36 16.91 -14.41
N THR A 409 -56.92 17.34 -15.55
CA THR A 409 -56.90 18.75 -15.97
C THR A 409 -57.46 19.59 -14.83
N VAL A 410 -56.58 20.15 -14.01
CA VAL A 410 -56.90 21.22 -13.08
C VAL A 410 -56.22 22.46 -13.62
N THR A 411 -56.94 23.19 -14.47
CA THR A 411 -56.68 24.59 -14.74
C THR A 411 -56.96 25.37 -13.45
N THR A 412 -55.93 25.64 -12.66
CA THR A 412 -56.00 26.70 -11.64
C THR A 412 -55.00 27.77 -12.04
N GLU A 413 -55.52 28.86 -12.59
CA GLU A 413 -54.83 30.15 -12.67
C GLU A 413 -54.38 30.51 -11.24
N PHE A 414 -53.08 30.69 -11.05
CA PHE A 414 -52.52 31.15 -9.79
C PHE A 414 -52.59 32.68 -9.73
N GLN A 415 -53.31 33.23 -8.75
CA GLN A 415 -53.26 34.66 -8.44
C GLN A 415 -51.98 34.97 -7.66
N ASP A 416 -51.22 35.99 -8.10
CA ASP A 416 -50.01 36.46 -7.43
C ASP A 416 -50.32 36.84 -5.97
N GLY A 417 -49.61 36.21 -5.03
CA GLY A 417 -49.77 36.39 -3.58
C GLY A 417 -50.44 35.23 -2.84
N ALA A 418 -50.90 34.17 -3.52
CA ALA A 418 -51.49 32.99 -2.89
C ALA A 418 -50.51 31.81 -2.78
N VAL A 419 -50.43 31.18 -1.60
CA VAL A 419 -49.67 29.94 -1.37
C VAL A 419 -50.32 28.78 -2.11
N HIS A 420 -49.51 27.86 -2.65
CA HIS A 420 -50.00 26.68 -3.37
C HIS A 420 -51.05 25.90 -2.54
N PRO A 421 -52.20 25.50 -3.13
CA PRO A 421 -53.30 24.87 -2.38
C PRO A 421 -52.89 23.64 -1.57
N MET A 422 -51.96 22.82 -2.07
CA MET A 422 -51.38 21.71 -1.30
C MET A 422 -50.62 22.16 -0.04
N VAL A 423 -49.87 23.26 -0.12
CA VAL A 423 -49.13 23.79 1.03
C VAL A 423 -50.11 24.41 2.03
N ALA A 424 -51.13 25.14 1.55
CA ALA A 424 -52.19 25.66 2.39
C ALA A 424 -52.98 24.54 3.11
N ALA A 425 -53.32 23.46 2.40
CA ALA A 425 -53.97 22.29 2.98
C ALA A 425 -53.09 21.59 4.03
N ALA A 426 -51.79 21.42 3.75
CA ALA A 426 -50.85 20.85 4.71
C ALA A 426 -50.69 21.71 5.96
N MET A 427 -50.60 23.04 5.81
CA MET A 427 -50.52 23.97 6.95
C MET A 427 -51.81 23.97 7.78
N THR A 428 -52.98 23.84 7.13
CA THR A 428 -54.28 23.74 7.80
C THR A 428 -54.38 22.47 8.63
N VAL A 429 -53.90 21.33 8.10
CA VAL A 429 -53.84 20.05 8.83
C VAL A 429 -52.87 20.13 10.03
N LEU A 430 -51.78 20.87 9.90
CA LEU A 430 -50.80 21.07 10.96
C LEU A 430 -51.22 22.14 11.99
N GLY A 431 -52.31 22.89 11.73
CA GLY A 431 -52.83 23.93 12.62
C GLY A 431 -51.84 25.09 12.87
N VAL A 432 -51.02 25.40 11.87
CA VAL A 432 -49.91 26.35 11.96
C VAL A 432 -50.30 27.72 11.42
N ASP A 433 -50.22 28.76 12.26
CA ASP A 433 -50.30 30.15 11.79
C ASP A 433 -49.09 30.51 10.95
N TYR A 434 -49.31 31.11 9.79
CA TYR A 434 -48.26 31.50 8.86
C TYR A 434 -48.50 32.85 8.17
N GLU A 435 -47.41 33.54 7.84
CA GLU A 435 -47.42 34.85 7.17
C GLU A 435 -46.61 34.81 5.89
N ILE A 436 -47.16 35.19 4.74
CA ILE A 436 -46.49 35.11 3.44
C ILE A 436 -45.68 36.39 3.17
N VAL A 437 -44.36 36.26 3.04
CA VAL A 437 -43.44 37.39 2.77
C VAL A 437 -42.80 37.22 1.39
N PRO A 438 -42.81 38.26 0.53
CA PRO A 438 -42.05 38.26 -0.72
C PRO A 438 -40.56 38.36 -0.42
N CYS A 439 -39.78 37.36 -0.83
CA CYS A 439 -38.34 37.33 -0.59
C CYS A 439 -37.54 37.23 -1.90
N ASP A 440 -36.41 37.93 -1.94
CA ASP A 440 -35.40 37.77 -2.98
C ASP A 440 -34.67 36.41 -2.79
N PRO A 441 -34.76 35.49 -3.76
CA PRO A 441 -34.23 34.13 -3.62
C PRO A 441 -32.71 34.05 -3.54
N ASN A 442 -31.99 35.13 -3.87
CA ASN A 442 -30.54 35.18 -3.66
C ASN A 442 -30.15 35.20 -2.18
N PHE A 443 -31.11 35.46 -1.28
CA PHE A 443 -30.91 35.50 0.17
C PHE A 443 -31.74 34.39 0.85
N ALA A 444 -31.92 33.24 0.18
CA ALA A 444 -32.72 32.12 0.69
C ALA A 444 -32.03 31.31 1.81
N ASP A 445 -30.78 31.64 2.15
CA ASP A 445 -30.14 31.12 3.37
C ASP A 445 -30.75 31.78 4.61
N THR A 446 -31.07 30.99 5.63
CA THR A 446 -31.74 31.46 6.85
C THR A 446 -31.00 32.60 7.52
N THR A 447 -29.66 32.56 7.53
CA THR A 447 -28.83 33.58 8.18
C THR A 447 -28.86 34.90 7.41
N GLU A 448 -28.68 34.82 6.09
CA GLU A 448 -28.67 35.99 5.19
C GLU A 448 -30.06 36.63 5.08
N PHE A 449 -31.13 35.81 5.05
CA PHE A 449 -32.51 36.27 5.08
C PHE A 449 -32.80 37.06 6.36
N CYS A 450 -32.47 36.49 7.52
CA CYS A 450 -32.71 37.13 8.81
C CYS A 450 -31.98 38.46 8.93
N GLN A 451 -30.73 38.52 8.46
CA GLN A 451 -29.93 39.73 8.47
C GLN A 451 -30.46 40.81 7.51
N LYS A 452 -30.89 40.44 6.30
CA LYS A 452 -31.37 41.40 5.29
C LYS A 452 -32.75 41.96 5.59
N TYR A 453 -33.66 41.13 6.10
CA TYR A 453 -35.05 41.51 6.35
C TYR A 453 -35.36 41.82 7.83
N GLY A 454 -34.34 41.85 8.69
CA GLY A 454 -34.43 42.38 10.06
C GLY A 454 -35.09 41.43 11.06
N TYR A 455 -34.96 40.12 10.86
CA TYR A 455 -35.52 39.10 11.76
C TYR A 455 -34.44 38.55 12.70
N PRO A 456 -34.69 38.44 14.02
CA PRO A 456 -33.70 37.93 14.95
C PRO A 456 -33.57 36.39 14.84
N MET A 457 -32.32 35.91 14.77
CA MET A 457 -31.99 34.50 14.46
C MET A 457 -32.43 33.50 15.54
N ASP A 458 -32.54 33.95 16.79
CA ASP A 458 -32.97 33.16 17.94
C ASP A 458 -34.45 32.74 17.89
N THR A 459 -35.27 33.46 17.13
CA THR A 459 -36.72 33.19 16.98
C THR A 459 -37.10 32.73 15.57
N SER A 460 -36.11 32.56 14.68
CA SER A 460 -36.32 32.18 13.29
C SER A 460 -36.04 30.69 13.11
N ALA A 461 -37.08 29.90 12.79
CA ALA A 461 -36.92 28.45 12.61
C ALA A 461 -35.99 28.12 11.43
N ASN A 462 -35.20 27.05 11.56
CA ASN A 462 -34.14 26.61 10.64
C ASN A 462 -34.61 26.21 9.22
N THR A 463 -35.86 26.47 8.82
CA THR A 463 -36.39 25.98 7.55
C THR A 463 -37.25 27.05 6.87
N ILE A 464 -36.71 27.59 5.77
CA ILE A 464 -37.40 28.48 4.83
C ILE A 464 -37.90 27.60 3.67
N ILE A 465 -39.21 27.61 3.39
CA ILE A 465 -39.79 26.89 2.24
C ILE A 465 -40.01 27.89 1.11
N VAL A 466 -39.26 27.72 0.04
CA VAL A 466 -39.24 28.60 -1.13
C VAL A 466 -40.05 27.94 -2.25
N ALA A 467 -41.33 28.30 -2.39
CA ALA A 467 -42.21 27.78 -3.45
C ALA A 467 -42.23 28.70 -4.70
N SER A 468 -41.58 28.30 -5.79
CA SER A 468 -41.60 29.02 -7.08
C SER A 468 -42.89 28.71 -7.84
N THR A 469 -43.57 29.74 -8.36
CA THR A 469 -44.79 29.60 -9.16
C THR A 469 -44.54 29.23 -10.63
N ARG A 470 -43.29 29.05 -11.05
CA ARG A 470 -42.95 28.54 -12.40
C ARG A 470 -42.25 27.18 -12.32
N GLY A 471 -42.81 26.21 -13.04
CA GLY A 471 -42.21 24.90 -13.28
C GLY A 471 -40.78 25.04 -13.82
N ALA A 472 -39.90 24.16 -13.33
CA ALA A 472 -38.45 24.28 -13.40
C ALA A 472 -37.88 24.83 -14.74
N LYS A 473 -37.51 26.11 -14.74
CA LYS A 473 -36.36 26.68 -15.45
C LYS A 473 -35.91 27.96 -14.72
N ALA A 474 -34.60 28.20 -14.77
CA ALA A 474 -33.81 29.07 -13.90
C ALA A 474 -34.41 30.47 -13.56
N THR A 475 -34.08 30.91 -12.34
CA THR A 475 -34.18 32.26 -11.74
C THR A 475 -35.57 32.82 -11.34
N ALA A 476 -35.86 32.71 -10.02
CA ALA A 476 -36.72 33.55 -9.14
C ALA A 476 -38.24 33.73 -9.41
N PRO A 477 -39.08 34.20 -8.44
CA PRO A 477 -38.99 34.20 -6.97
C PRO A 477 -40.12 33.36 -6.33
N ALA A 478 -40.11 33.23 -5.00
CA ALA A 478 -40.96 32.29 -4.28
C ALA A 478 -41.24 32.81 -2.86
N SER A 479 -42.50 32.85 -2.47
CA SER A 479 -42.97 33.45 -1.22
C SER A 479 -42.82 32.50 -0.03
N CYS A 480 -42.33 32.98 1.12
CA CYS A 480 -42.07 32.17 2.32
C CYS A 480 -43.05 32.52 3.45
N SER A 481 -43.43 31.54 4.29
CA SER A 481 -44.27 31.81 5.46
C SER A 481 -43.86 31.24 6.82
N ARG A 482 -43.97 32.10 7.85
CA ARG A 482 -43.45 31.99 9.24
C ARG A 482 -44.28 31.08 10.18
N ARG A 483 -43.80 30.75 11.38
CA ARG A 483 -44.63 30.48 12.58
C ARG A 483 -43.95 31.10 13.80
N SER A 484 -44.72 31.81 14.63
CA SER A 484 -44.34 32.34 15.95
C SER A 484 -44.74 31.36 17.06
N VAL A 485 -43.93 31.24 18.12
CA VAL A 485 -44.34 30.57 19.37
C VAL A 485 -44.31 31.62 20.49
N SER A 486 -45.48 31.89 21.07
CA SER A 486 -45.64 32.56 22.37
C SER A 486 -46.26 31.57 23.36
N THR A 487 -45.48 31.04 24.29
CA THR A 487 -45.63 31.20 25.75
C THR A 487 -44.51 30.47 26.45
#